data_AF-A0A9X1S3W8-F1
#
_entry.id   AF-A0A9X1S3W8-F1
#
_cell.length_a   1.000
_cell.length_b   1.000
_cell.length_c   1.000
_cell.angle_alpha   90.00
_cell.angle_beta   90.00
_cell.angle_gamma   90.00
#
_symmetry.space_group_name_H-M   'P 1'
#
loop_
_entity.id
_entity.type
_entity.pdbx_description
1 polymer ?
#
loop_
_entity_poly.entity_id
_entity_poly.type
_entity_poly.pdbx_seq_one_letter_code
_entity_poly.pdbx_strand_id
1 'polypeptide(L)'
;MSDRRPMPRADAIEDLVVAQMRADVRAARRGSRFRPPAWSILATAAAASVAIIAVTVSLVMTPAPSFAATPPMLEISQTETTDAASLLASMSEELRASDASAPDASPDQPQHIDVQTWGLVTTVGEDGEEVLPPYVAPENNAITRYPDGSWSQVVTAGTPYDTQGDPVVDPTLPAPGTELWRADEKAGEHYYMYPSPIPEDGAELAQVMRDIGFADETSPNEWLSLVNVLLMEQVLSPAEEAAVLDVLATLDLELAGTTTDRLGREAYVFETPPSDVDLVDRVLISPSGHILAMETVYVGDDRTDIPSPAVVSYYAWEGRT
;
A
#
# COMPACT_ATOMS: atom_id res chain seq x y z
N MET A 1 -28.88 -13.37 -19.28
CA MET A 1 -27.99 -14.22 -18.47
C MET A 1 -26.61 -13.62 -18.58
N SER A 2 -26.25 -12.77 -17.60
CA SER A 2 -24.97 -12.06 -17.58
C SER A 2 -23.96 -12.97 -16.89
N ASP A 3 -22.95 -13.39 -17.64
CA ASP A 3 -21.84 -14.22 -17.20
C ASP A 3 -20.88 -13.34 -16.39
N ARG A 4 -21.26 -13.04 -15.14
CA ARG A 4 -20.38 -12.39 -14.17
C ARG A 4 -19.40 -13.44 -13.68
N ARG A 5 -18.24 -13.51 -14.33
CA ARG A 5 -17.08 -14.16 -13.73
C ARG A 5 -16.78 -13.44 -12.40
N PRO A 6 -16.54 -14.16 -11.30
CA PRO A 6 -16.07 -13.53 -10.07
C PRO A 6 -14.73 -12.86 -10.37
N MET A 7 -14.65 -11.55 -10.12
CA MET A 7 -13.34 -10.89 -10.07
C MET A 7 -12.55 -11.46 -8.88
N PRO A 8 -11.21 -11.51 -8.97
CA PRO A 8 -10.37 -11.72 -7.78
C PRO A 8 -10.72 -10.67 -6.71
N ARG A 9 -10.59 -11.03 -5.43
CA ARG A 9 -10.88 -10.13 -4.30
C ARG A 9 -9.94 -8.90 -4.34
N ALA A 10 -10.43 -7.71 -4.02
CA ALA A 10 -9.72 -6.43 -4.24
C ALA A 10 -8.59 -6.14 -3.24
N ASP A 11 -8.70 -6.65 -2.02
CA ASP A 11 -7.61 -6.77 -1.02
C ASP A 11 -6.45 -7.63 -1.57
N ALA A 12 -6.79 -8.75 -2.21
CA ALA A 12 -5.87 -9.57 -2.99
C ALA A 12 -5.56 -9.00 -4.39
N ILE A 13 -5.94 -7.75 -4.70
CA ILE A 13 -5.52 -7.06 -5.92
C ILE A 13 -4.48 -5.99 -5.59
N GLU A 14 -4.54 -5.27 -4.47
CA GLU A 14 -3.50 -4.26 -4.14
C GLU A 14 -2.20 -4.87 -3.62
N ASP A 15 -2.26 -5.82 -2.68
CA ASP A 15 -1.09 -6.60 -2.24
C ASP A 15 -0.55 -7.45 -3.40
N LEU A 16 -1.45 -7.93 -4.26
CA LEU A 16 -1.07 -8.59 -5.50
C LEU A 16 -0.52 -7.61 -6.51
N VAL A 17 -0.92 -6.34 -6.56
CA VAL A 17 -0.36 -5.31 -7.45
C VAL A 17 1.03 -4.92 -6.96
N VAL A 18 1.26 -4.77 -5.66
CA VAL A 18 2.63 -4.55 -5.12
C VAL A 18 3.48 -5.81 -5.31
N ALA A 19 2.95 -7.01 -5.07
CA ALA A 19 3.66 -8.27 -5.33
C ALA A 19 3.90 -8.53 -6.83
N GLN A 20 2.96 -8.14 -7.70
CA GLN A 20 3.02 -8.23 -9.16
C GLN A 20 3.99 -7.18 -9.69
N MET A 21 4.00 -5.95 -9.17
CA MET A 21 5.01 -4.92 -9.46
C MET A 21 6.40 -5.41 -9.06
N ARG A 22 6.56 -5.98 -7.84
CA ARG A 22 7.81 -6.61 -7.40
C ARG A 22 8.22 -7.77 -8.33
N ALA A 23 7.27 -8.58 -8.79
CA ALA A 23 7.52 -9.69 -9.73
C ALA A 23 7.88 -9.23 -11.14
N ASP A 24 7.23 -8.18 -11.65
CA ASP A 24 7.42 -7.63 -13.00
C ASP A 24 8.76 -6.88 -13.10
N VAL A 25 9.17 -6.14 -12.05
CA VAL A 25 10.51 -5.54 -11.98
C VAL A 25 11.60 -6.62 -11.92
N ARG A 26 11.40 -7.69 -11.14
CA ARG A 26 12.32 -8.85 -11.10
C ARG A 26 12.40 -9.56 -12.46
N ALA A 27 11.29 -9.66 -13.20
CA ALA A 27 11.24 -10.24 -14.54
C ALA A 27 11.97 -9.35 -15.57
N ALA A 28 11.78 -8.03 -15.50
CA ALA A 28 12.48 -7.06 -16.35
C ALA A 28 14.01 -7.09 -16.14
N ARG A 29 14.47 -7.19 -14.88
CA ARG A 29 15.90 -7.32 -14.55
C ARG A 29 16.52 -8.63 -15.02
N ARG A 30 15.76 -9.74 -15.06
CA ARG A 30 16.23 -11.03 -15.64
C ARG A 30 16.25 -11.04 -17.17
N GLY A 31 15.54 -10.12 -17.84
CA GLY A 31 15.40 -10.07 -19.29
C GLY A 31 16.62 -9.54 -20.09
N SER A 32 17.62 -8.94 -19.44
CA SER A 32 18.70 -8.19 -20.12
C SER A 32 19.82 -9.04 -20.78
N ARG A 33 19.67 -10.37 -20.90
CA ARG A 33 20.72 -11.23 -21.52
C ARG A 33 20.25 -12.26 -22.54
N PHE A 34 19.09 -12.08 -23.18
CA PHE A 34 18.72 -12.93 -24.32
C PHE A 34 18.81 -12.16 -25.64
N ARG A 35 19.93 -12.38 -26.35
CA ARG A 35 20.06 -12.09 -27.78
C ARG A 35 18.96 -12.86 -28.53
N PRO A 36 18.14 -12.21 -29.38
CA PRO A 36 17.21 -12.96 -30.21
C PRO A 36 17.96 -13.65 -31.34
N PRO A 37 17.69 -14.94 -31.65
CA PRO A 37 18.09 -15.50 -32.92
C PRO A 37 17.11 -15.01 -34.00
N ALA A 38 17.67 -14.46 -35.06
CA ALA A 38 16.97 -14.16 -36.29
C ALA A 38 16.33 -15.43 -36.87
N TRP A 39 15.05 -15.37 -37.26
CA TRP A 39 14.53 -15.98 -38.47
C TRP A 39 13.16 -15.40 -38.86
N SER A 40 13.14 -14.94 -40.11
CA SER A 40 12.08 -14.32 -40.91
C SER A 40 11.24 -15.36 -41.67
N ILE A 41 9.92 -15.18 -41.81
CA ILE A 41 9.04 -15.45 -42.99
C ILE A 41 7.70 -14.67 -42.76
N LEU A 42 7.33 -13.58 -43.47
CA LEU A 42 6.52 -13.48 -44.72
C LEU A 42 5.14 -14.20 -44.63
N ALA A 43 3.96 -13.69 -45.04
CA ALA A 43 3.61 -12.76 -46.12
C ALA A 43 2.12 -12.28 -46.08
N THR A 44 1.88 -11.10 -46.70
CA THR A 44 0.73 -10.65 -47.56
C THR A 44 -0.72 -10.59 -47.03
N ALA A 45 -1.64 -9.69 -47.42
CA ALA A 45 -1.73 -8.31 -47.99
C ALA A 45 -3.11 -8.18 -48.69
N ALA A 46 -3.85 -7.06 -48.50
CA ALA A 46 -4.76 -6.35 -49.45
C ALA A 46 -5.71 -5.39 -48.68
N ALA A 47 -5.51 -4.06 -48.66
CA ALA A 47 -5.89 -3.02 -49.65
C ALA A 47 -7.43 -2.80 -49.77
N ALA A 48 -8.06 -1.61 -49.78
CA ALA A 48 -7.75 -0.17 -49.67
C ALA A 48 -9.12 0.57 -49.47
N SER A 49 -9.28 1.78 -48.91
CA SER A 49 -9.25 3.05 -49.66
C SER A 49 -9.55 4.31 -48.79
N VAL A 50 -8.58 5.24 -48.78
CA VAL A 50 -8.54 6.72 -48.75
C VAL A 50 -9.82 7.55 -48.51
N ALA A 51 -9.73 8.50 -47.56
CA ALA A 51 -10.08 9.92 -47.78
C ALA A 51 -9.20 10.86 -46.92
N ILE A 52 -8.55 11.81 -47.58
CA ILE A 52 -7.58 12.80 -47.07
C ILE A 52 -8.30 14.13 -46.86
N ILE A 53 -8.12 14.79 -45.71
CA ILE A 53 -7.89 16.26 -45.63
C ILE A 53 -6.87 16.53 -44.53
N ALA A 54 -5.74 17.12 -44.93
CA ALA A 54 -4.67 17.58 -44.07
C ALA A 54 -4.90 19.04 -43.63
N VAL A 55 -4.67 19.32 -42.33
CA VAL A 55 -4.08 20.60 -41.89
C VAL A 55 -2.99 20.26 -40.87
N THR A 56 -1.76 20.29 -41.35
CA THR A 56 -0.53 20.34 -40.55
C THR A 56 -0.44 21.68 -39.81
N VAL A 57 -0.52 21.63 -38.49
CA VAL A 57 0.32 22.46 -37.62
C VAL A 57 1.19 21.48 -36.84
N SER A 58 2.39 21.23 -37.37
CA SER A 58 3.46 20.54 -36.65
C SER A 58 3.96 21.48 -35.55
N LEU A 59 3.28 21.46 -34.40
CA LEU A 59 3.97 21.68 -33.15
C LEU A 59 4.65 20.34 -32.83
N VAL A 60 5.97 20.33 -32.94
CA VAL A 60 6.79 19.31 -32.29
C VAL A 60 6.64 19.55 -30.79
N MET A 61 5.49 19.14 -30.24
CA MET A 61 5.41 18.76 -28.85
C MET A 61 6.12 17.41 -28.81
N THR A 62 7.39 17.43 -28.43
CA THR A 62 7.93 16.25 -27.73
C THR A 62 6.90 15.93 -26.65
N PRO A 63 6.26 14.74 -26.65
CA PRO A 63 5.43 14.36 -25.51
C PRO A 63 6.33 14.52 -24.29
N ALA A 64 6.00 15.47 -23.42
CA ALA A 64 6.60 15.48 -22.10
C ALA A 64 6.22 14.12 -21.49
N PRO A 65 7.15 13.39 -20.88
CA PRO A 65 6.79 12.18 -20.16
C PRO A 65 5.62 12.52 -19.23
N SER A 66 4.46 11.92 -19.45
CA SER A 66 3.33 12.04 -18.55
C SER A 66 3.63 11.15 -17.36
N PHE A 67 4.24 11.73 -16.33
CA PHE A 67 4.42 11.03 -15.07
C PHE A 67 3.06 10.76 -14.43
N ALA A 68 2.91 9.61 -13.77
CA ALA A 68 1.80 9.40 -12.86
C ALA A 68 1.83 10.48 -11.77
N ALA A 69 0.67 11.01 -11.41
CA ALA A 69 0.59 11.80 -10.21
C ALA A 69 0.75 10.88 -9.01
N THR A 70 1.84 11.09 -8.28
CA THR A 70 2.08 10.43 -7.00
C THR A 70 1.83 11.41 -5.85
N PRO A 71 1.47 10.91 -4.66
CA PRO A 71 1.35 11.76 -3.50
C PRO A 71 2.64 12.55 -3.22
N PRO A 72 2.54 13.77 -2.66
CA PRO A 72 3.73 14.49 -2.21
C PRO A 72 4.46 13.68 -1.14
N MET A 73 5.79 13.79 -1.15
CA MET A 73 6.64 13.20 -0.13
C MET A 73 6.38 13.88 1.22
N LEU A 74 6.35 13.08 2.28
CA LEU A 74 6.28 13.59 3.64
C LEU A 74 7.55 14.39 4.01
N GLU A 75 7.38 15.50 4.73
CA GLU A 75 8.48 16.32 5.23
C GLU A 75 9.04 15.74 6.54
N ILE A 76 10.17 15.05 6.44
CA ILE A 76 10.81 14.41 7.59
C ILE A 76 11.81 15.37 8.24
N SER A 77 11.56 15.69 9.51
CA SER A 77 12.44 16.48 10.36
C SER A 77 13.41 15.58 11.13
N GLN A 78 14.68 15.98 11.17
CA GLN A 78 15.70 15.24 11.93
C GLN A 78 15.38 15.23 13.42
N THR A 79 15.67 14.11 14.08
CA THR A 79 15.48 13.93 15.53
C THR A 79 16.83 13.67 16.22
N GLU A 80 16.92 13.97 17.51
CA GLU A 80 18.14 13.77 18.30
C GLU A 80 18.41 12.28 18.57
N THR A 81 17.36 11.45 18.56
CA THR A 81 17.47 10.00 18.67
C THR A 81 17.90 9.41 17.33
N THR A 82 18.88 8.52 17.32
CA THR A 82 19.31 7.81 16.10
C THR A 82 19.18 6.30 16.20
N ASP A 83 18.85 5.78 17.38
CA ASP A 83 18.74 4.34 17.63
C ASP A 83 17.27 3.89 17.50
N ALA A 84 16.94 3.36 16.33
CA ALA A 84 15.59 2.89 16.00
C ALA A 84 15.13 1.75 16.91
N ALA A 85 15.98 0.75 17.13
CA ALA A 85 15.64 -0.44 17.92
C ALA A 85 15.37 -0.07 19.38
N SER A 86 16.21 0.78 19.97
CA SER A 86 15.99 1.25 21.34
C SER A 86 14.70 2.09 21.47
N LEU A 87 14.39 2.93 20.47
CA LEU A 87 13.16 3.71 20.47
C LEU A 87 11.91 2.83 20.37
N LEU A 88 11.89 1.86 19.44
CA LEU A 88 10.79 0.90 19.28
C LEU A 88 10.58 0.07 20.56
N ALA A 89 11.67 -0.40 21.18
CA ALA A 89 11.59 -1.12 22.45
C ALA A 89 11.01 -0.25 23.56
N SER A 90 11.41 1.03 23.65
CA SER A 90 10.83 1.94 24.65
C SER A 90 9.34 2.22 24.42
N MET A 91 8.92 2.42 23.16
CA MET A 91 7.51 2.58 22.80
C MET A 91 6.69 1.33 23.14
N SER A 92 7.24 0.14 22.91
CA SER A 92 6.64 -1.14 23.30
C SER A 92 6.43 -1.25 24.81
N GLU A 93 7.43 -0.90 25.61
CA GLU A 93 7.33 -0.87 27.08
C GLU A 93 6.27 0.15 27.55
N GLU A 94 6.25 1.35 26.98
CA GLU A 94 5.26 2.39 27.30
C GLU A 94 3.84 1.95 26.95
N LEU A 95 3.65 1.32 25.79
CA LEU A 95 2.35 0.86 25.34
C LEU A 95 1.80 -0.25 26.24
N ARG A 96 2.64 -1.19 26.68
CA ARG A 96 2.28 -2.21 27.69
C ARG A 96 1.98 -1.63 29.07
N ALA A 97 2.68 -0.57 29.45
CA ALA A 97 2.47 0.12 30.72
C ALA A 97 1.26 1.06 30.68
N SER A 98 0.70 1.34 29.50
CA SER A 98 -0.43 2.24 29.37
C SER A 98 -1.70 1.61 29.96
N ASP A 99 -2.37 2.34 30.85
CA ASP A 99 -3.74 2.04 31.29
C ASP A 99 -4.77 2.44 30.21
N ALA A 100 -4.32 2.68 28.96
CA ALA A 100 -5.22 2.85 27.85
C ALA A 100 -6.07 1.58 27.81
N SER A 101 -7.37 1.72 28.13
CA SER A 101 -8.31 0.64 27.91
C SER A 101 -8.05 0.15 26.50
N ALA A 102 -7.82 -1.16 26.35
CA ALA A 102 -7.92 -1.77 25.03
C ALA A 102 -9.18 -1.17 24.37
N PRO A 103 -9.17 -0.92 23.05
CA PRO A 103 -10.43 -0.72 22.34
C PRO A 103 -11.41 -1.75 22.87
N ASP A 104 -12.68 -1.40 23.08
CA ASP A 104 -13.71 -2.19 23.79
C ASP A 104 -14.04 -3.49 23.02
N ALA A 105 -13.00 -4.27 22.75
CA ALA A 105 -12.87 -5.54 22.06
C ALA A 105 -13.27 -6.61 23.05
N SER A 106 -14.45 -6.41 23.64
CA SER A 106 -15.22 -7.54 24.10
C SER A 106 -15.27 -8.51 22.92
N PRO A 107 -14.86 -9.79 23.08
CA PRO A 107 -14.81 -10.75 21.97
C PRO A 107 -16.17 -10.96 21.29
N ASP A 108 -17.24 -10.46 21.92
CA ASP A 108 -18.62 -10.48 21.44
C ASP A 108 -19.04 -9.21 20.66
N GLN A 109 -18.14 -8.24 20.43
CA GLN A 109 -18.41 -7.03 19.67
C GLN A 109 -17.69 -7.05 18.31
N PRO A 110 -18.29 -6.45 17.25
CA PRO A 110 -17.60 -6.26 15.98
C PRO A 110 -16.38 -5.36 16.16
N GLN A 111 -15.28 -5.73 15.49
CA GLN A 111 -14.09 -4.89 15.35
C GLN A 111 -14.23 -4.05 14.09
N HIS A 112 -13.92 -2.77 14.18
CA HIS A 112 -13.98 -1.80 13.10
C HIS A 112 -12.59 -1.23 12.81
N ILE A 113 -12.20 -1.25 11.53
CA ILE A 113 -10.94 -0.70 11.03
C ILE A 113 -11.29 0.30 9.93
N ASP A 114 -10.96 1.56 10.16
CA ASP A 114 -11.09 2.64 9.18
C ASP A 114 -9.69 3.01 8.68
N VAL A 115 -9.47 2.91 7.37
CA VAL A 115 -8.16 3.14 6.76
C VAL A 115 -8.29 3.84 5.42
N GLN A 116 -7.54 4.93 5.24
CA GLN A 116 -7.35 5.56 3.95
C GLN A 116 -6.18 4.90 3.23
N THR A 117 -6.43 4.41 2.02
CA THR A 117 -5.43 3.78 1.17
C THR A 117 -5.26 4.55 -0.13
N TRP A 118 -4.08 4.39 -0.72
CA TRP A 118 -3.86 4.71 -2.13
C TRP A 118 -2.73 3.83 -2.63
N GLY A 119 -2.86 3.37 -3.88
CA GLY A 119 -1.81 2.68 -4.59
C GLY A 119 -1.62 3.29 -5.98
N LEU A 120 -0.40 3.19 -6.50
CA LEU A 120 -0.13 3.53 -7.88
C LEU A 120 -0.85 2.52 -8.79
N VAL A 121 -1.91 2.96 -9.45
CA VAL A 121 -2.67 2.16 -10.42
C VAL A 121 -2.35 2.64 -11.83
N THR A 122 -1.94 1.71 -12.70
CA THR A 122 -1.92 1.92 -14.15
C THR A 122 -3.32 1.63 -14.69
N THR A 123 -4.02 2.63 -15.22
CA THR A 123 -5.30 2.37 -15.92
C THR A 123 -5.03 1.99 -17.36
N VAL A 124 -5.87 1.15 -17.97
CA VAL A 124 -5.77 0.85 -19.41
C VAL A 124 -6.78 1.74 -20.14
N GLY A 125 -6.28 2.67 -20.95
CA GLY A 125 -7.05 3.59 -21.78
C GLY A 125 -7.81 2.89 -22.91
N GLU A 126 -8.66 3.65 -23.62
CA GLU A 126 -9.59 3.13 -24.63
C GLU A 126 -8.91 2.38 -25.79
N ASP A 127 -7.67 2.75 -26.12
CA ASP A 127 -6.84 2.13 -27.17
C ASP A 127 -5.93 1.01 -26.63
N GLY A 128 -6.10 0.60 -25.36
CA GLY A 128 -5.25 -0.41 -24.72
C GLY A 128 -3.91 0.13 -24.21
N GLU A 129 -3.70 1.45 -24.23
CA GLU A 129 -2.51 2.11 -23.68
C GLU A 129 -2.63 2.27 -22.16
N GLU A 130 -1.56 2.03 -21.41
CA GLU A 130 -1.53 2.33 -19.98
C GLU A 130 -1.54 3.85 -19.77
N VAL A 131 -2.63 4.39 -19.24
CA VAL A 131 -2.80 5.80 -18.89
C VAL A 131 -2.60 5.94 -17.39
N LEU A 132 -1.66 6.79 -17.01
CA LEU A 132 -1.42 7.14 -15.63
C LEU A 132 -2.33 8.31 -15.24
N PRO A 133 -3.10 8.22 -14.15
CA PRO A 133 -3.94 9.32 -13.71
C PRO A 133 -3.10 10.57 -13.42
N PRO A 134 -3.54 11.77 -13.85
CA PRO A 134 -2.88 13.03 -13.54
C PRO A 134 -3.21 13.55 -12.12
N TYR A 135 -3.81 12.70 -11.28
CA TYR A 135 -4.21 13.00 -9.91
C TYR A 135 -4.01 11.76 -9.02
N VAL A 136 -3.95 12.00 -7.72
CA VAL A 136 -4.03 10.99 -6.67
C VAL A 136 -5.48 10.89 -6.23
N ALA A 137 -6.03 9.67 -6.15
CA ALA A 137 -7.41 9.43 -5.73
C ALA A 137 -7.41 8.38 -4.61
N PRO A 138 -7.33 8.79 -3.34
CA PRO A 138 -7.37 7.87 -2.21
C PRO A 138 -8.72 7.16 -2.12
N GLU A 139 -8.71 6.01 -1.45
CA GLU A 139 -9.90 5.24 -1.10
C GLU A 139 -10.01 5.16 0.43
N ASN A 140 -11.22 5.32 0.96
CA ASN A 140 -11.49 5.12 2.38
C ASN A 140 -12.16 3.76 2.56
N ASN A 141 -11.53 2.90 3.33
CA ASN A 141 -11.96 1.53 3.60
C ASN A 141 -12.51 1.45 5.02
N ALA A 142 -13.76 1.02 5.14
CA ALA A 142 -14.37 0.66 6.42
C ALA A 142 -14.51 -0.85 6.46
N ILE A 143 -13.68 -1.50 7.28
CA ILE A 143 -13.64 -2.95 7.45
C ILE A 143 -14.30 -3.29 8.79
N THR A 144 -15.19 -4.28 8.78
CA THR A 144 -15.84 -4.79 9.98
C THR A 144 -15.65 -6.30 10.07
N ARG A 145 -15.05 -6.74 11.17
CA ARG A 145 -14.91 -8.15 11.53
C ARG A 145 -15.88 -8.48 12.64
N TYR A 146 -16.80 -9.40 12.39
CA TYR A 146 -17.85 -9.76 13.34
C TYR A 146 -17.42 -10.96 14.21
N PRO A 147 -17.95 -11.09 15.44
CA PRO A 147 -17.64 -12.20 16.35
C PRO A 147 -17.96 -13.60 15.81
N ASP A 148 -18.92 -13.71 14.89
CA ASP A 148 -19.27 -14.96 14.24
C ASP A 148 -18.31 -15.36 13.11
N GLY A 149 -17.28 -14.53 12.86
CA GLY A 149 -16.30 -14.70 11.80
C GLY A 149 -16.77 -14.19 10.44
N SER A 150 -17.95 -13.58 10.34
CA SER A 150 -18.33 -12.84 9.14
C SER A 150 -17.50 -11.56 9.00
N TRP A 151 -17.39 -11.07 7.78
CA TRP A 151 -16.53 -9.94 7.42
C TRP A 151 -17.25 -9.04 6.42
N SER A 152 -17.07 -7.73 6.55
CA SER A 152 -17.61 -6.74 5.62
C SER A 152 -16.57 -5.66 5.35
N GLN A 153 -16.43 -5.26 4.10
CA GLN A 153 -15.64 -4.10 3.69
C GLN A 153 -16.46 -3.23 2.77
N VAL A 154 -16.49 -1.93 3.09
CA VAL A 154 -17.06 -0.90 2.24
C VAL A 154 -15.94 0.04 1.86
N VAL A 155 -15.79 0.28 0.56
CA VAL A 155 -14.78 1.20 0.05
C VAL A 155 -15.46 2.38 -0.61
N THR A 156 -15.06 3.57 -0.20
CA THR A 156 -15.61 4.84 -0.69
C THR A 156 -14.52 5.73 -1.25
N ALA A 157 -14.88 6.59 -2.20
CA ALA A 157 -13.94 7.53 -2.79
C ALA A 157 -13.46 8.55 -1.76
N GLY A 158 -12.15 8.74 -1.65
CA GLY A 158 -11.53 9.85 -0.93
C GLY A 158 -11.62 11.16 -1.71
N THR A 159 -10.94 12.20 -1.21
CA THR A 159 -10.82 13.47 -1.92
C THR A 159 -9.62 13.41 -2.87
N PRO A 160 -9.81 13.51 -4.20
CA PRO A 160 -8.68 13.50 -5.11
C PRO A 160 -7.87 14.79 -5.00
N TYR A 161 -6.56 14.68 -5.20
CA TYR A 161 -5.62 15.80 -5.11
C TYR A 161 -4.48 15.65 -6.14
N ASP A 162 -3.76 16.73 -6.41
CA ASP A 162 -2.65 16.75 -7.35
C ASP A 162 -1.30 16.45 -6.68
N THR A 163 -0.20 16.47 -7.43
CA THR A 163 1.15 16.20 -6.88
C THR A 163 1.62 17.21 -5.81
N GLN A 164 0.94 18.33 -5.64
CA GLN A 164 1.22 19.33 -4.60
C GLN A 164 0.31 19.16 -3.36
N GLY A 165 -0.66 18.23 -3.42
CA GLY A 165 -1.65 18.04 -2.36
C GLY A 165 -2.88 18.94 -2.51
N ASP A 166 -3.01 19.68 -3.61
CA ASP A 166 -4.15 20.55 -3.83
C ASP A 166 -5.36 19.75 -4.34
N PRO A 167 -6.59 19.97 -3.82
CA PRO A 167 -7.77 19.24 -4.26
C PRO A 167 -8.05 19.38 -5.77
N VAL A 168 -8.29 18.26 -6.43
CA VAL A 168 -8.66 18.22 -7.85
C VAL A 168 -10.18 18.22 -7.99
N VAL A 169 -10.70 19.16 -8.78
CA VAL A 169 -12.13 19.24 -9.09
C VAL A 169 -12.36 18.75 -10.51
N ASP A 170 -12.73 17.48 -10.65
CA ASP A 170 -13.10 16.88 -11.92
C ASP A 170 -14.50 16.23 -11.78
N PRO A 171 -15.51 16.68 -12.54
CA PRO A 171 -16.87 16.16 -12.45
C PRO A 171 -17.03 14.71 -12.97
N THR A 172 -16.00 14.15 -13.61
CA THR A 172 -16.00 12.75 -14.06
C THR A 172 -15.57 11.77 -12.97
N LEU A 173 -14.91 12.27 -11.91
CA LEU A 173 -14.51 11.45 -10.77
C LEU A 173 -15.68 11.21 -9.82
N PRO A 174 -15.72 10.04 -9.14
CA PRO A 174 -16.64 9.83 -8.04
C PRO A 174 -16.50 10.94 -7.00
N ALA A 175 -17.62 11.48 -6.53
CA ALA A 175 -17.58 12.47 -5.46
C ALA A 175 -17.06 11.81 -4.17
N PRO A 176 -16.32 12.54 -3.30
CA PRO A 176 -15.87 11.99 -2.02
C PRO A 176 -17.02 11.41 -1.21
N GLY A 177 -16.81 10.22 -0.63
CA GLY A 177 -17.82 9.43 0.09
C GLY A 177 -18.72 8.56 -0.81
N THR A 178 -18.55 8.58 -2.14
CA THR A 178 -19.26 7.65 -3.03
C THR A 178 -18.76 6.22 -2.82
N GLU A 179 -19.66 5.27 -2.57
CA GLU A 179 -19.31 3.83 -2.52
C GLU A 179 -18.75 3.39 -3.88
N LEU A 180 -17.49 2.97 -3.90
CA LEU A 180 -16.81 2.41 -5.06
C LEU A 180 -17.14 0.92 -5.19
N TRP A 181 -17.05 0.20 -4.08
CA TRP A 181 -17.42 -1.20 -3.98
C TRP A 181 -17.69 -1.64 -2.53
N ARG A 182 -18.31 -2.81 -2.40
CA ARG A 182 -18.59 -3.48 -1.12
C ARG A 182 -18.38 -4.98 -1.27
N ALA A 183 -17.80 -5.59 -0.25
CA ALA A 183 -17.74 -7.04 -0.10
C ALA A 183 -18.29 -7.44 1.27
N ASP A 184 -19.16 -8.45 1.28
CA ASP A 184 -19.72 -9.04 2.50
C ASP A 184 -19.52 -10.56 2.41
N GLU A 185 -18.82 -11.13 3.39
CA GLU A 185 -18.51 -12.54 3.49
C GLU A 185 -19.12 -13.12 4.77
N LYS A 186 -19.83 -14.24 4.63
CA LYS A 186 -20.46 -14.89 5.79
C LYS A 186 -19.43 -15.56 6.68
N ALA A 187 -19.88 -15.94 7.88
CA ALA A 187 -19.13 -16.79 8.78
C ALA A 187 -18.52 -18.00 8.05
N GLY A 188 -17.20 -18.11 8.07
CA GLY A 188 -16.44 -19.19 7.43
C GLY A 188 -16.16 -19.03 5.94
N GLU A 189 -16.60 -17.94 5.29
CA GLU A 189 -16.24 -17.61 3.89
C GLU A 189 -14.94 -16.81 3.81
N HIS A 190 -14.67 -15.97 4.82
CA HIS A 190 -13.43 -15.21 4.94
C HIS A 190 -12.29 -16.07 5.47
N TYR A 191 -11.13 -15.95 4.84
CA TYR A 191 -9.91 -16.61 5.30
C TYR A 191 -9.06 -15.60 6.05
N TYR A 192 -9.06 -15.72 7.37
CA TYR A 192 -8.18 -14.94 8.26
C TYR A 192 -6.77 -15.51 8.22
N MET A 193 -5.79 -14.65 7.94
CA MET A 193 -4.40 -15.05 7.87
C MET A 193 -3.82 -15.24 9.26
N TYR A 194 -4.28 -14.44 10.23
CA TYR A 194 -3.76 -14.42 11.58
C TYR A 194 -4.72 -15.12 12.57
N PRO A 195 -4.19 -15.78 13.62
CA PRO A 195 -5.01 -16.18 14.75
C PRO A 195 -5.55 -14.93 15.45
N SER A 196 -6.63 -15.10 16.21
CA SER A 196 -7.21 -14.03 17.02
C SER A 196 -7.58 -14.57 18.40
N PRO A 197 -7.05 -14.01 19.50
CA PRO A 197 -6.05 -12.93 19.54
C PRO A 197 -4.70 -13.37 18.94
N ILE A 198 -3.85 -12.40 18.60
CA ILE A 198 -2.44 -12.68 18.26
C ILE A 198 -1.61 -12.83 19.54
N PRO A 199 -0.41 -13.43 19.48
CA PRO A 199 0.48 -13.48 20.64
C PRO A 199 0.90 -12.08 21.11
N GLU A 200 0.89 -11.86 22.43
CA GLU A 200 1.36 -10.62 23.09
C GLU A 200 2.89 -10.60 23.33
N ASP A 201 3.56 -11.73 23.08
CA ASP A 201 5.02 -11.86 23.09
C ASP A 201 5.55 -11.71 21.66
N GLY A 202 6.53 -10.81 21.47
CA GLY A 202 7.10 -10.51 20.16
C GLY A 202 7.77 -11.71 19.49
N ALA A 203 8.39 -12.62 20.25
CA ALA A 203 9.05 -13.79 19.67
C ALA A 203 8.03 -14.85 19.22
N GLU A 204 6.95 -15.03 19.98
CA GLU A 204 5.81 -15.88 19.55
C GLU A 204 5.10 -15.29 18.33
N LEU A 205 4.86 -13.98 18.30
CA LEU A 205 4.28 -13.30 17.13
C LEU A 205 5.20 -13.43 15.90
N ALA A 206 6.50 -13.25 16.06
CA ALA A 206 7.47 -13.47 14.98
C ALA A 206 7.45 -14.90 14.44
N GLN A 207 7.17 -15.90 15.30
CA GLN A 207 6.97 -17.27 14.83
C GLN A 207 5.68 -17.42 14.01
N VAL A 208 4.57 -16.85 14.48
CA VAL A 208 3.29 -16.85 13.75
C VAL A 208 3.43 -16.20 12.37
N MET A 209 4.09 -15.03 12.30
CA MET A 209 4.34 -14.33 11.03
C MET A 209 5.18 -15.16 10.05
N ARG A 210 6.17 -15.91 10.55
CA ARG A 210 6.97 -16.85 9.73
C ARG A 210 6.18 -18.07 9.26
N ASP A 211 5.25 -18.57 10.07
CA ASP A 211 4.41 -19.70 9.71
C ASP A 211 3.36 -19.34 8.64
N ILE A 212 2.93 -18.07 8.66
CA ILE A 212 2.00 -17.49 7.67
C ILE A 212 2.71 -17.16 6.35
N GLY A 213 3.86 -16.50 6.44
CA GLY A 213 4.47 -15.79 5.33
C GLY A 213 5.40 -16.61 4.44
N PHE A 214 5.77 -15.99 3.32
CA PHE A 214 6.94 -16.35 2.51
C PHE A 214 8.20 -15.59 2.95
N ALA A 215 8.16 -14.95 4.13
CA ALA A 215 9.18 -14.01 4.57
C ALA A 215 10.57 -14.66 4.51
N ASP A 216 11.41 -14.17 3.60
CA ASP A 216 12.84 -14.32 3.74
C ASP A 216 13.19 -13.62 5.05
N GLU A 217 13.73 -14.37 6.02
CA GLU A 217 14.08 -13.86 7.35
C GLU A 217 15.02 -12.64 7.27
N THR A 218 15.60 -12.37 6.11
CA THR A 218 16.51 -11.26 5.83
C THR A 218 15.87 -9.98 5.26
N SER A 219 14.56 -9.94 4.98
CA SER A 219 13.91 -8.80 4.29
C SER A 219 12.93 -8.02 5.19
N PRO A 220 13.34 -6.87 5.78
CA PRO A 220 12.44 -6.00 6.54
C PRO A 220 11.16 -5.58 5.80
N ASN A 221 11.24 -5.41 4.47
CA ASN A 221 10.10 -5.08 3.61
C ASN A 221 8.99 -6.13 3.64
N GLU A 222 9.36 -7.41 3.70
CA GLU A 222 8.38 -8.51 3.77
C GLU A 222 7.72 -8.57 5.15
N TRP A 223 8.49 -8.29 6.22
CA TRP A 223 7.93 -8.14 7.56
C TRP A 223 6.94 -6.99 7.67
N LEU A 224 7.27 -5.82 7.12
CA LEU A 224 6.33 -4.69 7.07
C LEU A 224 5.09 -5.02 6.24
N SER A 225 5.22 -5.78 5.15
CA SER A 225 4.06 -6.24 4.38
C SER A 225 3.13 -7.12 5.23
N LEU A 226 3.69 -8.02 6.05
CA LEU A 226 2.92 -8.85 6.99
C LEU A 226 2.26 -8.01 8.11
N VAL A 227 2.96 -6.99 8.63
CA VAL A 227 2.36 -6.05 9.59
C VAL A 227 1.16 -5.34 8.97
N ASN A 228 1.27 -4.86 7.72
CA ASN A 228 0.15 -4.24 7.02
C ASN A 228 -1.08 -5.15 6.96
N VAL A 229 -0.90 -6.42 6.53
CA VAL A 229 -2.00 -7.40 6.47
C VAL A 229 -2.63 -7.61 7.85
N LEU A 230 -1.82 -7.76 8.91
CA LEU A 230 -2.31 -7.89 10.27
C LEU A 230 -3.19 -6.69 10.68
N LEU A 231 -2.74 -5.46 10.39
CA LEU A 231 -3.46 -4.24 10.72
C LEU A 231 -4.71 -3.99 9.88
N MET A 232 -4.82 -4.64 8.71
CA MET A 232 -6.02 -4.66 7.88
C MET A 232 -7.04 -5.72 8.33
N GLU A 233 -6.60 -6.72 9.10
CA GLU A 233 -7.43 -7.85 9.52
C GLU A 233 -7.98 -7.70 10.95
N GLN A 234 -7.20 -7.09 11.86
CA GLN A 234 -7.52 -7.07 13.29
C GLN A 234 -7.27 -5.71 13.95
N VAL A 235 -8.15 -5.38 14.90
CA VAL A 235 -7.91 -4.32 15.88
C VAL A 235 -7.05 -4.90 17.01
N LEU A 236 -5.84 -4.36 17.18
CA LEU A 236 -4.89 -4.84 18.18
C LEU A 236 -5.13 -4.16 19.52
N SER A 237 -5.06 -4.94 20.60
CA SER A 237 -4.90 -4.39 21.95
C SER A 237 -3.50 -3.76 22.13
N PRO A 238 -3.30 -2.90 23.15
CA PRO A 238 -1.98 -2.33 23.44
C PRO A 238 -0.88 -3.40 23.64
N ALA A 239 -1.20 -4.55 24.24
CA ALA A 239 -0.24 -5.64 24.44
C ALA A 239 0.14 -6.34 23.12
N GLU A 240 -0.84 -6.55 22.24
CA GLU A 240 -0.63 -7.12 20.91
C GLU A 240 0.15 -6.17 19.99
N GLU A 241 -0.18 -4.87 19.98
CA GLU A 241 0.56 -3.87 19.20
C GLU A 241 1.98 -3.67 19.75
N ALA A 242 2.20 -3.78 21.06
CA ALA A 242 3.55 -3.81 21.63
C ALA A 242 4.35 -5.04 21.19
N ALA A 243 3.71 -6.19 21.02
CA ALA A 243 4.35 -7.37 20.43
C ALA A 243 4.80 -7.10 18.98
N VAL A 244 4.01 -6.38 18.20
CA VAL A 244 4.41 -5.93 16.85
C VAL A 244 5.64 -5.01 16.93
N LEU A 245 5.65 -4.04 17.85
CA LEU A 245 6.81 -3.17 18.05
C LEU A 245 8.08 -3.92 18.45
N ASP A 246 7.97 -4.95 19.29
CA ASP A 246 9.10 -5.82 19.63
C ASP A 246 9.64 -6.53 18.40
N VAL A 247 8.78 -7.03 17.50
CA VAL A 247 9.20 -7.63 16.23
C VAL A 247 9.95 -6.60 15.39
N LEU A 248 9.37 -5.40 15.21
CA LEU A 248 9.99 -4.32 14.44
C LEU A 248 11.36 -3.91 15.01
N ALA A 249 11.53 -3.92 16.33
CA ALA A 249 12.80 -3.60 16.99
C ALA A 249 13.92 -4.61 16.69
N THR A 250 13.58 -5.80 16.20
CA THR A 250 14.58 -6.81 15.76
C THR A 250 14.99 -6.68 14.30
N LEU A 251 14.26 -5.87 13.52
CA LEU A 251 14.53 -5.66 12.10
C LEU A 251 15.61 -4.58 11.91
N ASP A 252 16.28 -4.63 10.76
CA ASP A 252 17.21 -3.59 10.32
C ASP A 252 16.41 -2.39 9.79
N LEU A 253 15.86 -1.58 10.71
CA LEU A 253 15.13 -0.35 10.41
C LEU A 253 15.97 0.88 10.79
N GLU A 254 15.93 1.92 9.95
CA GLU A 254 16.52 3.21 10.25
C GLU A 254 15.45 4.20 10.74
N LEU A 255 15.78 5.00 11.76
CA LEU A 255 14.93 6.10 12.19
C LEU A 255 15.22 7.31 11.30
N ALA A 256 14.34 7.58 10.34
CA ALA A 256 14.48 8.69 9.41
C ALA A 256 14.25 10.06 10.08
N GLY A 257 13.40 10.10 11.11
CA GLY A 257 13.08 11.32 11.85
C GLY A 257 11.64 11.36 12.34
N THR A 258 11.09 12.57 12.43
CA THR A 258 9.67 12.81 12.74
C THR A 258 8.96 13.50 11.58
N THR A 259 7.65 13.29 11.47
CA THR A 259 6.80 13.90 10.44
C THR A 259 5.40 14.16 10.98
N THR A 260 4.58 14.83 10.17
CA THR A 260 3.13 14.71 10.24
C THR A 260 2.67 13.73 9.16
N ASP A 261 1.83 12.76 9.51
CA ASP A 261 1.27 11.80 8.55
C ASP A 261 0.21 12.44 7.63
N ARG A 262 -0.32 11.66 6.69
CA ARG A 262 -1.34 12.13 5.74
C ARG A 262 -2.67 12.54 6.38
N LEU A 263 -2.92 12.12 7.62
CA LEU A 263 -4.12 12.43 8.39
C LEU A 263 -3.88 13.55 9.42
N GLY A 264 -2.71 14.18 9.41
CA GLY A 264 -2.41 15.33 10.26
C GLY A 264 -1.89 14.96 11.66
N ARG A 265 -1.39 13.74 11.87
CA ARG A 265 -0.92 13.24 13.17
C ARG A 265 0.61 13.21 13.24
N GLU A 266 1.16 13.54 14.40
CA GLU A 266 2.62 13.44 14.63
C GLU A 266 3.06 11.98 14.65
N ALA A 267 4.19 11.70 13.98
CA ALA A 267 4.76 10.35 13.90
C ALA A 267 6.29 10.37 13.89
N TYR A 268 6.89 9.31 14.44
CA TYR A 268 8.23 8.87 14.11
C TYR A 268 8.19 8.03 12.84
N VAL A 269 9.17 8.20 11.96
CA VAL A 269 9.28 7.47 10.70
C VAL A 269 10.43 6.49 10.79
N PHE A 270 10.11 5.20 10.71
CA PHE A 270 11.08 4.13 10.60
C PHE A 270 11.04 3.60 9.17
N GLU A 271 12.20 3.40 8.54
CA GLU A 271 12.28 2.98 7.15
C GLU A 271 13.23 1.79 6.95
N THR A 272 12.91 0.94 5.98
CA THR A 272 13.78 -0.16 5.58
C THR A 272 14.95 0.35 4.76
N PRO A 273 16.06 -0.38 4.68
CA PRO A 273 17.00 -0.25 3.59
C PRO A 273 16.28 -0.38 2.23
N PRO A 274 16.79 0.24 1.16
CA PRO A 274 16.27 0.00 -0.18
C PRO A 274 16.34 -1.49 -0.56
N SER A 275 15.21 -2.03 -1.01
CA SER A 275 15.08 -3.42 -1.46
C SER A 275 15.74 -3.69 -2.82
N ASP A 276 15.69 -4.95 -3.29
CA ASP A 276 16.21 -5.38 -4.59
C ASP A 276 15.51 -4.75 -5.81
N VAL A 277 14.42 -4.04 -5.57
CA VAL A 277 13.60 -3.32 -6.56
C VAL A 277 13.52 -1.82 -6.27
N ASP A 278 14.46 -1.31 -5.45
CA ASP A 278 14.59 0.11 -5.11
C ASP A 278 13.31 0.70 -4.47
N LEU A 279 12.65 -0.11 -3.63
CA LEU A 279 11.56 0.32 -2.76
C LEU A 279 12.07 0.44 -1.32
N VAL A 280 11.67 1.52 -0.65
CA VAL A 280 11.84 1.76 0.78
C VAL A 280 10.45 1.73 1.40
N ASP A 281 10.22 0.81 2.35
CA ASP A 281 8.98 0.76 3.10
C ASP A 281 9.16 1.56 4.40
N ARG A 282 8.14 2.35 4.75
CA ARG A 282 8.10 3.21 5.93
C ARG A 282 6.96 2.79 6.82
N VAL A 283 7.21 2.74 8.12
CA VAL A 283 6.18 2.65 9.15
C VAL A 283 6.21 3.91 10.00
N LEU A 284 5.04 4.51 10.18
CA LEU A 284 4.83 5.74 10.92
C LEU A 284 4.17 5.38 12.25
N ILE A 285 4.84 5.72 13.35
CA ILE A 285 4.41 5.33 14.70
C ILE A 285 4.22 6.59 15.54
N SER A 286 3.10 6.71 16.24
CA SER A 286 2.82 7.84 17.11
C SER A 286 3.85 7.93 18.25
N PRO A 287 4.01 9.11 18.88
CA PRO A 287 4.81 9.20 20.10
C PRO A 287 4.36 8.29 21.24
N SER A 288 3.13 7.78 21.20
CA SER A 288 2.58 6.83 22.18
C SER A 288 2.73 5.36 21.77
N GLY A 289 3.43 5.06 20.68
CA GLY A 289 3.69 3.69 20.21
C GLY A 289 2.61 3.07 19.31
N HIS A 290 1.58 3.80 18.90
CA HIS A 290 0.57 3.25 17.98
C HIS A 290 1.03 3.37 16.52
N ILE A 291 0.85 2.31 15.74
CA ILE A 291 1.12 2.36 14.29
C ILE A 291 0.01 3.20 13.64
N LEU A 292 0.41 4.27 12.96
CA LEU A 292 -0.49 5.27 12.38
C LEU A 292 -0.66 5.08 10.88
N ALA A 293 0.44 4.79 10.18
CA ALA A 293 0.47 4.67 8.73
C ALA A 293 1.66 3.83 8.25
N MET A 294 1.57 3.37 7.01
CA MET A 294 2.66 2.76 6.27
C MET A 294 2.72 3.37 4.88
N GLU A 295 3.92 3.61 4.35
CA GLU A 295 4.13 4.12 3.00
C GLU A 295 5.22 3.32 2.28
N THR A 296 5.02 3.05 0.99
CA THR A 296 6.09 2.53 0.13
C THR A 296 6.57 3.64 -0.80
N VAL A 297 7.88 3.87 -0.82
CA VAL A 297 8.55 4.88 -1.64
C VAL A 297 9.45 4.20 -2.64
N TYR A 298 9.27 4.51 -3.92
CA TYR A 298 10.23 4.19 -4.96
C TYR A 298 11.39 5.18 -4.94
N VAL A 299 12.62 4.66 -4.87
CA VAL A 299 13.88 5.42 -4.84
C VAL A 299 14.82 5.08 -6.00
N GLY A 300 14.37 4.26 -6.95
CA GLY A 300 15.15 3.83 -8.11
C GLY A 300 15.26 4.89 -9.20
N ASP A 301 15.96 4.56 -10.29
CA ASP A 301 16.14 5.42 -11.46
C ASP A 301 15.75 4.74 -12.80
N ASP A 302 15.19 3.53 -12.73
CA ASP A 302 14.86 2.69 -13.89
C ASP A 302 13.45 2.92 -14.46
N ARG A 303 12.58 3.61 -13.73
CA ARG A 303 11.23 3.97 -14.16
C ARG A 303 11.20 5.34 -14.82
N THR A 304 10.47 5.43 -15.93
CA THR A 304 10.25 6.68 -16.67
C THR A 304 8.84 7.25 -16.49
N ASP A 305 7.98 6.49 -15.83
CA ASP A 305 6.55 6.71 -15.68
C ASP A 305 6.19 7.33 -14.32
N ILE A 306 7.11 7.32 -13.35
CA ILE A 306 7.02 8.04 -12.07
C ILE A 306 8.33 8.78 -11.79
N PRO A 307 8.30 9.92 -11.06
CA PRO A 307 9.52 10.55 -10.59
C PRO A 307 10.21 9.69 -9.52
N SER A 308 11.45 10.05 -9.19
CA SER A 308 12.18 9.46 -8.06
C SER A 308 12.78 10.57 -7.18
N PRO A 309 12.60 10.52 -5.85
CA PRO A 309 11.77 9.56 -5.13
C PRO A 309 10.27 9.81 -5.35
N ALA A 310 9.44 8.77 -5.21
CA ALA A 310 7.98 8.89 -5.29
C ALA A 310 7.25 7.89 -4.39
N VAL A 311 6.15 8.34 -3.77
CA VAL A 311 5.23 7.45 -3.05
C VAL A 311 4.46 6.60 -4.06
N VAL A 312 4.50 5.29 -3.89
CA VAL A 312 3.81 4.33 -4.77
C VAL A 312 2.65 3.61 -4.09
N SER A 313 2.59 3.64 -2.77
CA SER A 313 1.40 3.26 -1.99
C SER A 313 1.45 3.86 -0.59
N TYR A 314 0.28 3.98 0.04
CA TYR A 314 0.17 4.24 1.47
C TYR A 314 -1.10 3.63 2.08
N TYR A 315 -1.01 3.37 3.38
CA TYR A 315 -2.11 2.98 4.27
C TYR A 315 -2.06 3.92 5.48
N ALA A 316 -3.16 4.61 5.79
CA ALA A 316 -3.25 5.52 6.92
C ALA A 316 -4.52 5.19 7.72
N TRP A 317 -4.36 4.56 8.88
CA TRP A 317 -5.50 4.13 9.72
C TRP A 317 -6.11 5.34 10.42
N GLU A 318 -7.37 5.66 10.15
CA GLU A 318 -8.12 6.75 10.81
C GLU A 318 -8.56 6.35 12.22
N GLY A 319 -8.93 5.08 12.40
CA GLY A 319 -9.41 4.52 13.65
C GLY A 319 -9.42 2.99 13.62
N ARG A 320 -9.23 2.38 14.79
CA ARG A 320 -9.33 0.93 15.02
C ARG A 320 -10.04 0.75 16.37
N THR A 321 -11.26 0.21 16.35
CA THR A 321 -12.13 0.12 17.55
C THR A 321 -12.81 -1.23 17.69
#